data_AF-A0A7L2DRI2-F1
#
_entry.id   AF-A0A7L2DRI2-F1
#
_cell.length_a   1.000
_cell.length_b   1.000
_cell.length_c   1.000
_cell.angle_alpha   90.00
_cell.angle_beta   90.00
_cell.angle_gamma   90.00
#
_symmetry.space_group_name_H-M   'P 1'
#
loop_
_entity.id
_entity.type
_entity.pdbx_description
1 polymer ?
#
loop_
_entity_poly.entity_id
_entity_poly.type
_entity_poly.pdbx_seq_one_letter_code
_entity_poly.pdbx_strand_id
1 'polypeptide(L)' 'GLWAQLRLQEAGGGQRAPGDSVTLSCCGSGFIFRDHAILWYRQAPGGSLQWISLITFHSPGIKLYGRAVKGRA' A
#
# COMPACT_ATOMS: atom_id res chain seq x y z
N GLY A 1 15.33 26.68 7.81
CA GLY A 1 15.71 25.37 7.24
C GLY A 1 14.47 24.75 6.62
N LEU A 2 14.57 24.28 5.38
CA LEU A 2 13.46 23.62 4.69
C LEU A 2 13.38 22.18 5.17
N TRP A 3 12.45 21.86 6.06
CA TRP A 3 12.15 20.46 6.38
C TRP A 3 11.56 19.81 5.12
N ALA A 4 12.18 18.74 4.62
CA ALA A 4 11.67 18.03 3.45
C ALA A 4 10.28 17.47 3.77
N GLN A 5 9.28 17.79 2.95
CA GLN A 5 7.94 17.26 3.11
C GLN A 5 7.92 15.76 2.81
N LEU A 6 7.35 14.97 3.72
CA LEU A 6 7.06 13.56 3.49
C LEU A 6 6.08 13.41 2.32
N ARG A 7 6.41 12.55 1.35
CA ARG A 7 5.53 12.21 0.23
C ARG A 7 5.49 10.71 -0.02
N LEU A 8 4.31 10.22 -0.36
CA LEU A 8 4.06 8.89 -0.92
C LEU A 8 3.46 9.05 -2.32
N GLN A 9 3.95 8.28 -3.28
CA GLN A 9 3.51 8.28 -4.67
C GLN A 9 3.20 6.85 -5.08
N GLU A 10 1.93 6.60 -5.37
CA GLU A 10 1.44 5.30 -5.79
C GLU A 10 1.35 5.20 -7.32
N ALA A 11 1.58 4.00 -7.85
CA ALA A 11 1.45 3.68 -9.26
C ALA A 11 0.93 2.25 -9.47
N GLY A 12 0.59 1.92 -10.72
CA GLY A 12 0.11 0.57 -11.10
C GLY A 12 -1.40 0.35 -10.97
N GLY A 13 -2.15 1.37 -10.53
CA GLY A 13 -3.61 1.37 -10.59
C GLY A 13 -4.14 1.46 -12.04
N GLY A 14 -5.46 1.29 -12.20
CA GLY A 14 -6.13 1.39 -13.50
C GLY A 14 -7.28 0.41 -13.66
N GLN A 15 -8.03 0.54 -14.75
CA GLN A 15 -9.09 -0.40 -15.11
C GLN A 15 -8.48 -1.69 -15.67
N ARG A 16 -8.95 -2.83 -15.16
CA ARG A 16 -8.56 -4.17 -15.61
C ARG A 16 -9.80 -5.04 -15.81
N ALA A 17 -9.65 -6.16 -16.51
CA ALA A 17 -10.75 -7.12 -16.62
C ALA A 17 -11.00 -7.80 -15.26
N PRO A 18 -12.24 -8.24 -14.98
CA PRO A 18 -12.53 -9.04 -13.81
C PRO A 18 -11.67 -10.32 -13.80
N GLY A 19 -10.97 -10.58 -12.69
CA GLY A 19 -10.09 -11.75 -12.54
C GLY A 19 -8.61 -11.46 -12.80
N ASP A 20 -8.28 -10.34 -13.45
CA ASP A 20 -6.89 -9.92 -13.62
C ASP A 20 -6.27 -9.50 -12.29
N SER A 21 -4.97 -9.76 -12.15
CA SER A 21 -4.18 -9.25 -11.05
C SER A 21 -3.77 -7.80 -11.30
N VAL A 22 -3.74 -7.01 -10.22
CA VAL A 22 -3.23 -5.63 -10.23
C VAL A 22 -1.97 -5.59 -9.38
N THR A 23 -0.89 -5.07 -9.95
CA THR A 23 0.34 -4.79 -9.20
C THR A 23 0.40 -3.31 -8.87
N LEU A 24 0.37 -2.99 -7.58
CA LEU A 24 0.55 -1.64 -7.07
C LEU A 24 1.99 -1.44 -6.60
N SER A 25 2.53 -0.24 -6.81
CA SER A 25 3.82 0.19 -6.26
C SER A 25 3.65 1.51 -5.50
N CYS A 26 4.48 1.71 -4.48
CA CYS A 26 4.53 2.95 -3.73
C CYS A 26 5.99 3.37 -3.57
N CYS A 27 6.30 4.58 -4.04
CA CYS A 27 7.56 5.26 -3.84
C CYS A 27 7.35 6.40 -2.84
N GLY A 28 8.37 6.77 -2.11
CA GLY A 28 8.25 7.78 -1.07
C GLY A 28 9.57 8.47 -0.81
N SER A 29 9.47 9.71 -0.36
CA SER A 29 10.58 10.65 -0.26
C SER A 29 10.43 11.51 0.98
N GLY A 30 11.55 11.98 1.53
CA GLY A 30 11.58 12.75 2.78
C GLY A 30 11.57 11.89 4.04
N PHE A 31 11.71 10.56 3.91
CA PHE A 31 11.81 9.60 5.01
C PHE A 31 12.52 8.33 4.56
N ILE A 32 12.96 7.52 5.53
CA ILE A 32 13.56 6.21 5.29
C ILE A 32 12.45 5.16 5.41
N PHE A 33 12.00 4.59 4.29
CA PHE A 33 10.95 3.54 4.27
C PHE A 33 11.17 2.42 5.27
N ARG A 34 12.44 2.06 5.46
CA ARG A 34 12.91 0.99 6.32
C ARG A 34 12.57 1.21 7.80
N ASP A 35 12.32 2.45 8.21
CA ASP A 35 12.04 2.77 9.62
C ASP A 35 10.53 2.80 9.91
N HIS A 36 9.69 2.56 8.91
CA HIS A 36 8.24 2.67 9.03
C HIS A 36 7.51 1.41 8.58
N ALA A 37 6.37 1.18 9.21
CA ALA A 37 5.39 0.22 8.74
C ALA A 37 4.58 0.85 7.60
N ILE A 38 4.43 0.13 6.48
CA ILE A 38 3.66 0.60 5.33
C ILE A 38 2.32 -0.12 5.30
N LEU A 39 1.24 0.64 5.41
CA LEU A 39 -0.12 0.12 5.41
C LEU A 39 -0.78 0.43 4.07
N TRP A 40 -1.37 -0.58 3.44
CA TRP A 40 -2.18 -0.42 2.25
C TRP A 40 -3.66 -0.38 2.61
N TYR A 41 -4.36 0.59 2.05
CA TYR A 41 -5.81 0.71 2.15
C TYR A 41 -6.41 0.90 0.76
N ARG A 42 -7.68 0.56 0.60
CA ARG A 42 -8.47 0.92 -0.58
C ARG A 42 -9.79 1.54 -0.15
N GLN A 43 -10.33 2.41 -0.98
CA GLN A 43 -11.62 3.02 -0.78
C GLN A 43 -12.37 3.07 -2.10
N ALA A 44 -13.60 2.55 -2.12
CA ALA A 44 -14.49 2.73 -3.25
C ALA A 44 -15.09 4.16 -3.22
N PRO A 45 -15.52 4.73 -4.36
CA PRO A 45 -16.24 6.00 -4.38
C PRO A 45 -17.43 5.96 -3.42
N GLY A 46 -17.47 6.87 -2.43
CA GLY A 46 -18.52 6.92 -1.40
C GLY A 46 -18.45 5.83 -0.31
N GLY A 47 -17.46 4.93 -0.35
CA GLY A 47 -17.30 3.84 0.60
C GLY A 47 -16.42 4.18 1.81
N SER A 48 -16.35 3.24 2.77
CA SER A 48 -15.41 3.30 3.88
C SER A 48 -14.01 2.82 3.50
N LEU A 49 -13.00 3.30 4.22
CA LEU A 49 -11.62 2.87 4.06
C LEU A 49 -11.49 1.39 4.47
N GLN A 50 -11.02 0.55 3.55
CA GLN A 50 -10.78 -0.87 3.78
C GLN A 50 -9.28 -1.14 3.90
N TRP A 51 -8.88 -1.79 4.99
CA TRP A 51 -7.50 -2.23 5.19
C TRP A 51 -7.15 -3.46 4.33
N ILE A 52 -5.99 -3.43 3.68
CA ILE A 52 -5.55 -4.45 2.71
C ILE A 52 -4.34 -5.24 3.21
N SER A 53 -3.26 -4.57 3.60
CA SER A 53 -2.07 -5.26 4.08
C SER A 53 -1.16 -4.37 4.93
N LEU A 54 -0.24 -5.01 5.62
CA LEU A 54 0.85 -4.38 6.36
C LEU A 54 2.19 -4.96 5.93
N ILE A 55 3.11 -4.09 5.54
CA ILE A 55 4.51 -4.42 5.25
C ILE A 55 5.36 -3.81 6.35
N THR A 56 6.24 -4.62 6.96
CA THR A 56 7.21 -4.12 7.94
C THR A 56 8.62 -4.46 7.46
N PHE A 57 9.56 -3.56 7.74
CA PHE A 57 10.92 -3.73 7.25
C PHE A 57 11.69 -4.85 7.97
N HIS A 58 11.40 -5.07 9.26
CA HIS A 58 12.13 -6.02 10.11
C HIS A 58 12.08 -7.48 9.63
N SER A 59 11.24 -7.81 8.65
CA SER A 59 11.48 -9.03 7.89
C SER A 59 10.90 -8.91 6.47
N PRO A 60 11.54 -9.56 5.48
CA PRO A 60 11.13 -9.43 4.09
C PRO A 60 9.69 -9.92 3.88
N GLY A 61 8.88 -9.09 3.22
CA GLY A 61 7.53 -9.44 2.77
C GLY A 61 6.37 -8.80 3.55
N ILE A 62 5.15 -9.12 3.11
CA ILE A 62 3.91 -8.69 3.78
C ILE A 62 3.72 -9.51 5.06
N LYS A 63 3.41 -8.83 6.15
CA LYS A 63 3.19 -9.46 7.46
C LYS A 63 1.77 -9.93 7.65
N LEU A 64 0.82 -9.07 7.29
CA LEU A 64 -0.59 -9.29 7.57
C LEU A 64 -1.43 -8.84 6.39
N TYR A 65 -2.51 -9.58 6.15
CA TYR A 65 -3.51 -9.28 5.12
C TYR A 65 -4.87 -9.03 5.76
N GLY A 66 -5.58 -8.05 5.18
CA GLY A 66 -6.98 -7.79 5.43
C GLY A 66 -7.83 -9.01 5.11
N ARG A 67 -8.88 -9.23 5.91
CA ARG A 67 -9.81 -10.35 5.71
C ARG A 67 -10.36 -10.41 4.28
N ALA A 68 -10.58 -9.25 3.65
CA ALA A 68 -11.12 -9.15 2.30
C ALA A 68 -10.16 -9.65 1.20
N VAL A 69 -8.86 -9.74 1.47
CA VAL A 69 -7.82 -10.13 0.48
C VAL A 69 -6.99 -11.34 0.92
N LYS A 70 -7.25 -11.90 2.11
CA LYS A 70 -6.54 -13.07 2.61
C LYS A 70 -6.70 -14.26 1.66
N GLY A 71 -5.58 -14.87 1.27
CA GLY A 71 -5.55 -16.01 0.34
C GLY A 71 -5.68 -15.65 -1.14
N ARG A 72 -5.66 -14.36 -1.48
CA ARG A 72 -5.71 -13.86 -2.87
C ARG A 72 -4.45 -13.08 -3.29
N ALA A 73 -3.56 -12.83 -2.33
CA ALA A 73 -2.36 -12.01 -2.47
C ALA A 73 -1.10 -12.87 -2.35
#